data_AF-A0A024HKJ7-F1
#
_entry.id   AF-A0A024HKJ7-F1
#
_cell.length_a   1.000
_cell.length_b   1.000
_cell.length_c   1.000
_cell.angle_alpha   90.00
_cell.angle_beta   90.00
_cell.angle_gamma   90.00
#
_symmetry.space_group_name_H-M   'P 1'
#
loop_
_entity.id
_entity.type
_entity.pdbx_description
1 polymer ?
#
loop_
_entity_poly.entity_id
_entity_poly.type
_entity_poly.pdbx_seq_one_letter_code
_entity_poly.pdbx_strand_id
1 'polypeptide(L)'
;MSEVRARVRPSHRIWLREHPGHAINVVHGGPLLDTQGAMDGTLLVVQAAHIDDVHAFVAHDPYVQAGLFAELSVRTWEWTLGRGTS
;
A
#
# COMPACT_ATOMS: atom_id res chain seq x y z
N MET A 1 -15.23 -9.65 0.15
CA MET A 1 -14.66 -8.33 -0.18
C MET A 1 -15.74 -7.28 0.06
N SER A 2 -15.47 -6.23 0.87
CA SER A 2 -16.48 -5.22 1.19
C SER A 2 -16.84 -4.36 -0.04
N GLU A 3 -18.07 -3.85 -0.07
CA GLU A 3 -18.57 -3.00 -1.16
C GLU A 3 -17.72 -1.73 -1.33
N VAL A 4 -17.32 -1.11 -0.22
CA VAL A 4 -16.41 0.05 -0.21
C VAL A 4 -15.09 -0.29 -0.90
N ARG A 5 -14.47 -1.43 -0.56
CA ARG A 5 -13.21 -1.86 -1.18
C ARG A 5 -13.39 -2.06 -2.69
N ALA A 6 -14.45 -2.72 -3.12
CA ALA A 6 -14.72 -2.96 -4.54
C ALA A 6 -14.84 -1.65 -5.32
N ARG A 7 -15.56 -0.67 -4.78
CA ARG A 7 -15.77 0.65 -5.39
C ARG A 7 -14.47 1.48 -5.45
N VAL A 8 -13.65 1.46 -4.41
CA VAL A 8 -12.48 2.34 -4.28
C VAL A 8 -11.22 1.74 -4.93
N ARG A 9 -11.17 0.41 -5.10
CA ARG A 9 -10.00 -0.32 -5.62
C ARG A 9 -9.44 0.23 -6.94
N PRO A 10 -10.23 0.63 -7.95
CA PRO A 10 -9.69 1.20 -9.18
C PRO A 10 -8.87 2.46 -8.92
N SER A 11 -9.40 3.41 -8.16
CA SER A 11 -8.71 4.67 -7.82
C SER A 11 -7.47 4.43 -6.96
N HIS A 12 -7.55 3.52 -5.99
CA HIS A 12 -6.38 3.09 -5.20
C HIS A 12 -5.25 2.56 -6.11
N ARG A 13 -5.59 1.70 -7.08
CA ARG A 13 -4.60 1.16 -8.02
C ARG A 13 -4.01 2.20 -8.97
N ILE A 14 -4.76 3.23 -9.31
CA ILE A 14 -4.26 4.38 -10.08
C ILE A 14 -3.27 5.15 -9.20
N TRP A 15 -3.64 5.48 -7.96
CA TRP A 15 -2.76 6.17 -7.00
C TRP A 15 -1.41 5.45 -6.82
N LEU A 16 -1.43 4.13 -6.64
CA LEU A 16 -0.18 3.36 -6.48
C LEU A 16 0.75 3.43 -7.70
N ARG A 17 0.23 3.71 -8.91
CA ARG A 17 1.01 3.70 -10.16
C ARG A 17 1.31 5.09 -10.72
N GLU A 18 0.41 6.03 -10.49
CA GLU A 18 0.34 7.32 -11.19
C GLU A 18 0.28 8.49 -10.20
N HIS A 19 0.63 8.29 -8.93
CA HIS A 19 0.72 9.39 -7.99
C HIS A 19 1.72 10.45 -8.48
N PRO A 20 1.42 11.74 -8.26
CA PRO A 20 2.34 12.82 -8.63
C PRO A 20 3.58 12.81 -7.73
N GLY A 21 4.72 13.13 -8.32
CA GLY A 21 6.02 13.13 -7.63
C GLY A 21 6.75 11.79 -7.77
N HIS A 22 8.08 11.82 -7.60
CA HIS A 22 8.96 10.66 -7.74
C HIS A 22 9.53 10.18 -6.40
N ALA A 23 8.94 10.63 -5.28
CA ALA A 23 9.45 10.32 -3.95
C ALA A 23 9.19 8.87 -3.52
N ILE A 24 8.16 8.22 -4.09
CA ILE A 24 7.76 6.86 -3.76
C ILE A 24 7.83 5.96 -4.99
N ASN A 25 8.46 4.81 -4.84
CA ASN A 25 8.41 3.73 -5.82
C ASN A 25 7.73 2.51 -5.18
N VAL A 26 6.58 2.09 -5.70
CA VAL A 26 5.87 0.90 -5.20
C VAL A 26 6.49 -0.36 -5.81
N VAL A 27 7.25 -1.12 -5.00
CA VAL A 27 7.98 -2.31 -5.43
C VAL A 27 7.06 -3.53 -5.49
N HIS A 28 6.30 -3.77 -4.41
CA HIS A 28 5.33 -4.86 -4.33
C HIS A 28 4.04 -4.38 -3.68
N GLY A 29 2.91 -4.95 -4.10
CA GLY A 29 1.63 -4.64 -3.51
C GLY A 29 0.63 -5.77 -3.70
N GLY A 30 -0.10 -6.10 -2.63
CA GLY A 30 -1.04 -7.22 -2.68
C GLY A 30 -1.99 -7.28 -1.47
N PRO A 31 -3.00 -8.16 -1.55
CA PRO A 31 -3.85 -8.45 -0.42
C PRO A 31 -3.09 -9.26 0.64
N LEU A 32 -3.28 -8.90 1.90
CA LEU A 32 -3.11 -9.87 3.00
C LEU A 32 -4.37 -10.72 3.04
N LEU A 33 -4.21 -12.01 3.36
CA LEU A 33 -5.29 -12.98 3.41
C LEU A 33 -5.36 -13.56 4.82
N ASP A 34 -6.59 -13.78 5.28
CA ASP A 34 -6.86 -14.53 6.50
C ASP A 34 -6.60 -16.04 6.30
N THR A 35 -6.81 -16.82 7.37
CA THR A 35 -6.59 -18.28 7.35
C THR A 35 -7.51 -19.04 6.39
N GLN A 36 -8.59 -18.41 5.92
CA GLN A 36 -9.54 -18.98 4.97
C GLN A 36 -9.28 -18.49 3.54
N GLY A 37 -8.22 -17.70 3.32
CA GLY A 37 -7.85 -17.14 2.03
C GLY A 37 -8.68 -15.92 1.62
N ALA A 38 -9.51 -15.38 2.51
CA ALA A 38 -10.24 -14.14 2.25
C ALA A 38 -9.35 -12.94 2.56
N MET A 39 -9.42 -11.91 1.71
CA MET A 39 -8.63 -10.69 1.92
C MET A 39 -9.11 -9.91 3.14
N ASP A 40 -8.20 -9.67 4.09
CA ASP A 40 -8.42 -8.89 5.31
C ASP A 40 -7.55 -7.63 5.39
N GLY A 41 -6.48 -7.54 4.59
CA GLY A 41 -5.58 -6.40 4.61
C GLY A 41 -4.91 -6.08 3.27
N THR A 42 -4.02 -5.11 3.30
CA THR A 42 -3.17 -4.72 2.17
C THR A 42 -1.74 -4.64 2.66
N LEU A 43 -0.81 -5.22 1.91
CA LEU A 43 0.62 -5.05 2.10
C LEU A 43 1.19 -4.30 0.90
N LEU A 44 1.95 -3.25 1.18
CA LEU A 44 2.78 -2.54 0.20
C LEU A 44 4.23 -2.58 0.67
N VAL A 45 5.13 -2.88 -0.26
CA VAL A 45 6.57 -2.66 -0.12
C VAL A 45 6.92 -1.51 -1.04
N VAL A 46 7.42 -0.42 -0.47
CA VAL A 46 7.77 0.79 -1.21
C VAL A 46 9.21 1.17 -0.93
N GLN A 47 9.86 1.74 -1.93
CA GLN A 47 11.15 2.39 -1.80
C GLN A 47 10.93 3.91 -1.75
N ALA A 48 11.55 4.55 -0.77
CA ALA A 48 11.45 5.98 -0.52
C ALA A 48 12.76 6.47 0.12
N ALA A 49 13.07 7.76 -0.03
CA ALA A 49 14.22 8.37 0.64
C ALA A 49 13.94 8.62 2.12
N HIS A 50 12.72 9.04 2.45
CA HIS A 50 12.32 9.36 3.82
C HIS A 50 10.98 8.71 4.18
N ILE A 51 10.81 8.35 5.46
CA ILE A 51 9.55 7.76 5.94
C ILE A 51 8.38 8.75 5.87
N ASP A 52 8.67 10.05 6.01
CA ASP A 52 7.66 11.12 5.91
C ASP A 52 7.04 11.18 4.50
N ASP A 53 7.81 10.89 3.45
CA ASP A 53 7.28 10.78 2.09
C ASP A 53 6.27 9.64 1.99
N VAL A 54 6.53 8.53 2.68
CA VAL A 54 5.61 7.38 2.72
C VAL A 54 4.32 7.77 3.46
N HIS A 55 4.44 8.47 4.59
CA HIS A 55 3.29 8.98 5.33
C HIS A 55 2.42 9.94 4.48
N ALA A 56 3.05 10.88 3.77
CA ALA A 56 2.35 11.78 2.87
C ALA A 56 1.67 11.02 1.72
N PHE A 57 2.34 10.02 1.15
CA PHE A 57 1.79 9.18 0.08
C PHE A 57 0.56 8.37 0.54
N VAL A 58 0.63 7.71 1.70
CA VAL A 58 -0.51 6.91 2.20
C VAL A 58 -1.67 7.78 2.65
N ALA A 59 -1.43 9.00 3.14
CA ALA A 59 -2.48 9.94 3.53
C ALA A 59 -3.42 10.32 2.37
N HIS A 60 -2.91 10.25 1.13
CA HIS A 60 -3.67 10.53 -0.09
C HIS A 60 -4.17 9.26 -0.78
N ASP A 61 -3.91 8.06 -0.22
CA ASP A 61 -4.40 6.82 -0.78
C ASP A 61 -5.94 6.74 -0.64
N PRO A 62 -6.68 6.48 -1.73
CA PRO A 62 -8.14 6.34 -1.69
C PRO A 62 -8.67 5.34 -0.65
N TYR A 63 -7.96 4.25 -0.36
CA TYR A 63 -8.36 3.33 0.72
C TYR A 63 -8.24 3.96 2.10
N VAL A 64 -7.21 4.78 2.33
CA VAL A 64 -7.03 5.50 3.60
C VAL A 64 -8.11 6.57 3.73
N GLN A 65 -8.34 7.36 2.69
CA GLN A 65 -9.38 8.40 2.68
C GLN A 65 -10.80 7.83 2.83
N ALA A 66 -11.04 6.61 2.33
CA ALA A 66 -12.30 5.90 2.51
C ALA A 66 -12.47 5.25 3.89
N GLY A 67 -11.49 5.37 4.80
CA GLY A 67 -11.54 4.77 6.13
C GLY A 67 -11.56 3.24 6.09
N LEU A 68 -10.96 2.62 5.07
CA LEU A 68 -11.06 1.18 4.86
C LEU A 68 -10.23 0.36 5.86
N PHE A 69 -9.23 0.98 6.46
CA PHE A 69 -8.32 0.33 7.40
C PHE A 69 -8.71 0.62 8.84
N ALA A 70 -8.86 -0.44 9.64
CA ALA A 70 -8.97 -0.31 11.09
C ALA A 70 -7.63 0.11 11.72
N GLU A 71 -6.52 -0.31 11.11
CA GLU A 71 -5.16 0.05 11.51
C GLU A 71 -4.30 0.27 10.27
N LEU A 72 -3.44 1.29 10.30
CA LEU A 72 -2.42 1.54 9.30
C LEU A 72 -1.07 1.64 10.03
N SER A 73 -0.11 0.81 9.61
CA SER A 73 1.27 0.88 10.14
C SER A 73 2.26 1.08 9.00
N VAL A 74 3.22 1.97 9.22
CA VAL A 74 4.33 2.25 8.31
C VAL A 74 5.60 2.01 9.09
N ARG A 75 6.50 1.17 8.56
CA ARG A 75 7.76 0.81 9.21
C ARG A 75 8.84 0.69 8.15
N THR A 76 10.05 1.12 8.50
CA THR A 76 11.24 0.79 7.72
C THR A 76 11.47 -0.72 7.80
N TRP A 77 11.67 -1.34 6.65
CA TRP A 77 12.02 -2.75 6.55
C TRP A 77 13.41 -2.87 5.96
N GLU A 78 14.34 -3.43 6.74
CA GLU A 78 15.68 -3.77 6.25
C GLU A 78 15.63 -5.14 5.57
N TRP A 79 15.73 -5.12 4.25
CA TRP A 79 15.68 -6.34 3.46
C TRP A 79 17.05 -7.02 3.39
N THR A 80 17.21 -8.12 4.10
CA THR A 80 18.49 -8.84 4.22
C THR A 80 18.54 -10.15 3.42
N LEU A 81 17.38 -10.71 3.04
CA LEU A 81 17.28 -12.02 2.37
C LEU A 81 16.10 -12.06 1.39
N GLY A 82 16.34 -12.55 0.17
CA GLY A 82 15.33 -12.68 -0.90
C GLY A 82 15.93 -12.38 -2.27
N ARG A 83 15.18 -12.62 -3.35
CA ARG A 83 15.62 -12.22 -4.70
C ARG A 83 15.40 -10.73 -4.89
N GLY A 84 16.50 -9.99 -5.04
CA GLY A 84 16.58 -8.62 -5.53
C GLY A 84 15.62 -8.38 -6.70
N THR A 85 14.81 -7.32 -6.65
CA THR A 85 14.23 -6.74 -7.87
C THR A 85 15.33 -5.86 -8.48
N SER A 86 16.26 -6.46 -9.22
CA SER A 86 17.09 -5.72 -10.18
C SER A 86 16.26 -5.32 -11.38
#